data_AF-A0A939Z391-F1
#
_entry.id   AF-A0A939Z391-F1
#
_cell.length_a   1.000
_cell.length_b   1.000
_cell.length_c   1.000
_cell.angle_alpha   90.00
_cell.angle_beta   90.00
_cell.angle_gamma   90.00
#
_symmetry.space_group_name_H-M   'P 1'
#
loop_
_entity.id
_entity.type
_entity.pdbx_description
1 polymer ?
#
loop_
_entity_poly.entity_id
_entity_poly.type
_entity_poly.pdbx_seq_one_letter_code
_entity_poly.pdbx_strand_id
1 'polypeptide(L)'
;MKYSLNVFSIKKYSNIKSFLSAFRFARQRITQGFADCDVWEMNTYITSVVAGMLKTLAETDNGYSPEFSSYEEWINELERVSALASVLSEKTFDGAFDDEIREEKEAVFDFIKNHFTELWD
;
A
#
# COMPACT_ATOMS: atom_id res chain seq x y z
N MET A 1 14.33 -21.32 37.39
CA MET A 1 13.30 -20.26 37.31
C MET A 1 13.83 -18.87 36.87
N LYS A 2 15.15 -18.64 36.68
CA LYS A 2 15.69 -17.34 36.21
C LYS A 2 15.53 -17.11 34.69
N TYR A 3 15.51 -18.18 33.89
CA TYR A 3 15.44 -18.08 32.43
C TYR A 3 14.08 -17.60 31.90
N SER A 4 12.96 -17.96 32.53
CA SER A 4 11.63 -17.54 32.05
C SER A 4 11.40 -16.04 32.26
N LEU A 5 11.78 -15.49 33.41
CA LEU A 5 11.65 -14.05 33.70
C LEU A 5 12.42 -13.18 32.70
N ASN A 6 13.57 -13.67 32.23
CA ASN A 6 14.40 -12.96 31.27
C ASN A 6 13.75 -12.94 29.86
N VAL A 7 13.18 -14.06 29.41
CA VAL A 7 12.45 -14.14 28.14
C VAL A 7 11.19 -13.27 28.16
N PHE A 8 10.45 -13.24 29.28
CA PHE A 8 9.28 -12.36 29.43
C PHE A 8 9.65 -10.88 29.38
N SER A 9 10.74 -10.49 30.06
CA SER A 9 11.25 -9.11 30.02
C SER A 9 11.69 -8.69 28.61
N ILE A 10 12.42 -9.56 27.91
CA ILE A 10 12.89 -9.33 26.53
C ILE A 10 11.71 -9.17 25.57
N LYS A 11 10.69 -10.05 25.64
CA LYS A 11 9.48 -9.94 24.81
C LYS A 11 8.72 -8.63 25.08
N LYS A 12 8.56 -8.25 26.35
CA LYS A 12 7.90 -6.99 26.72
C LYS A 12 8.66 -5.76 26.21
N TYR A 13 9.99 -5.76 26.31
CA TYR A 13 10.83 -4.67 25.82
C TYR A 13 10.81 -4.54 24.29
N SER A 14 10.80 -5.68 23.58
CA SER A 14 10.64 -5.73 22.13
C SER A 14 9.31 -5.13 21.68
N ASN A 15 8.21 -5.48 22.36
CA ASN A 15 6.86 -4.98 22.04
C ASN A 15 6.72 -3.47 22.30
N ILE A 16 7.39 -2.92 23.32
CA ILE A 16 7.37 -1.47 23.58
C ILE A 16 8.17 -0.73 22.51
N LYS A 17 9.35 -1.24 22.13
CA LYS A 17 10.16 -0.64 21.07
C LYS A 17 9.43 -0.68 19.72
N SER A 18 8.78 -1.78 19.37
CA SER A 18 8.01 -1.88 18.13
C SER A 18 6.85 -0.90 18.12
N PHE A 19 6.15 -0.74 19.24
CA PHE A 19 5.07 0.25 19.38
C PHE A 19 5.55 1.70 19.22
N LEU A 20 6.65 2.08 19.87
CA LEU A 20 7.21 3.44 19.75
C LEU A 20 7.69 3.73 18.32
N SER A 21 8.30 2.74 17.67
CA SER A 21 8.68 2.84 16.26
C SER A 21 7.47 3.01 15.36
N ALA A 22 6.40 2.25 15.58
CA ALA A 22 5.15 2.38 14.82
C ALA A 22 4.53 3.77 14.98
N PHE A 23 4.50 4.32 16.19
CA PHE A 23 4.00 5.67 16.43
C PHE A 23 4.86 6.73 15.76
N ARG A 24 6.19 6.57 15.81
CA ARG A 24 7.13 7.45 15.10
C ARG A 24 6.88 7.45 13.60
N PHE A 25 6.73 6.27 12.98
CA PHE A 25 6.46 6.14 11.55
C PHE A 25 5.09 6.69 11.16
N ALA A 26 4.06 6.44 11.96
CA ALA A 26 2.74 7.04 11.75
C ALA A 26 2.80 8.57 11.77
N ARG A 27 3.52 9.15 12.74
CA ARG A 27 3.73 10.61 12.80
C ARG A 27 4.44 11.13 11.55
N GLN A 28 5.50 10.45 11.09
CA GLN A 28 6.22 10.86 9.87
C GLN A 28 5.29 10.86 8.65
N ARG A 29 4.52 9.79 8.43
CA ARG A 29 3.54 9.71 7.34
C ARG A 29 2.52 10.85 7.38
N ILE A 30 2.04 11.22 8.56
CA ILE A 30 1.12 12.36 8.72
C ILE A 30 1.82 13.70 8.37
N THR A 31 3.06 13.91 8.82
CA THR A 31 3.72 15.21 8.70
C THR A 31 4.35 15.48 7.34
N GLN A 32 4.84 14.45 6.64
CA GLN A 32 5.58 14.62 5.38
C GLN A 32 5.12 13.69 4.26
N GLY A 33 4.14 12.82 4.51
CA GLY A 33 3.60 11.89 3.52
C GLY A 33 4.27 10.51 3.45
N PHE A 34 5.41 10.29 4.13
CA PHE A 34 6.08 8.98 4.19
C PHE A 34 6.95 8.86 5.46
N ALA A 35 7.26 7.64 5.90
CA ALA A 35 8.17 7.35 7.00
C ALA A 35 9.58 6.96 6.53
N ASP A 36 10.58 7.01 7.42
CA ASP A 36 11.97 6.67 7.05
C ASP A 36 12.11 5.24 6.50
N CYS A 37 11.29 4.29 6.99
CA CYS A 37 11.27 2.92 6.48
C CYS A 37 10.72 2.85 5.05
N ASP A 38 9.80 3.74 4.69
CA ASP A 38 9.15 3.76 3.38
C ASP A 38 10.14 4.24 2.31
N VAL A 39 11.21 4.97 2.67
CA VAL A 39 12.27 5.39 1.74
C VAL A 39 13.05 4.19 1.20
N TRP A 40 13.24 3.16 2.03
CA TRP A 40 13.94 1.94 1.62
C TRP A 40 13.03 0.98 0.85
N GLU A 41 11.73 0.98 1.16
CA GLU A 41 10.71 0.11 0.56
C GLU A 41 9.65 0.92 -0.19
N MET A 42 10.10 1.85 -1.03
CA MET A 42 9.23 2.85 -1.65
C MET A 42 8.17 2.23 -2.55
N ASN A 43 8.51 1.15 -3.27
CA ASN A 43 7.56 0.45 -4.13
C ASN A 43 6.39 -0.11 -3.32
N THR A 44 6.70 -0.83 -2.23
CA THR A 44 5.69 -1.39 -1.30
C THR A 44 4.82 -0.30 -0.71
N TYR A 45 5.42 0.80 -0.29
CA TYR A 45 4.67 1.92 0.27
C TYR A 45 3.72 2.53 -0.76
N ILE A 46 4.22 2.88 -1.96
CA ILE A 46 3.42 3.48 -3.02
C ILE A 46 2.26 2.56 -3.43
N THR A 47 2.52 1.26 -3.66
CA THR A 47 1.45 0.33 -4.05
C THR A 47 0.41 0.18 -2.95
N SER A 48 0.79 0.21 -1.67
CA SER A 48 -0.17 0.18 -0.56
C SER A 48 -1.05 1.44 -0.50
N VAL A 49 -0.47 2.61 -0.78
CA VAL A 49 -1.19 3.89 -0.81
C VAL A 49 -2.16 3.91 -2.00
N VAL A 50 -1.68 3.53 -3.19
CA VAL A 50 -2.48 3.43 -4.41
C VAL A 50 -3.67 2.49 -4.20
N ALA A 51 -3.45 1.31 -3.62
CA ALA A 51 -4.52 0.36 -3.32
C ALA A 51 -5.61 1.01 -2.44
N GLY A 52 -5.20 1.69 -1.35
CA GLY A 52 -6.11 2.40 -0.47
C GLY A 52 -6.88 3.52 -1.18
N MET A 53 -6.21 4.30 -2.03
CA MET A 53 -6.84 5.39 -2.79
C MET A 53 -7.86 4.87 -3.81
N LEU A 54 -7.51 3.84 -4.58
CA LEU A 54 -8.42 3.24 -5.58
C LEU A 54 -9.64 2.61 -4.90
N LYS A 55 -9.45 1.91 -3.78
CA LYS A 55 -10.55 1.38 -2.98
C LYS A 55 -11.45 2.49 -2.44
N THR A 56 -10.86 3.55 -1.90
CA THR A 56 -11.63 4.71 -1.41
C THR A 56 -12.41 5.33 -2.56
N LEU A 57 -11.81 5.45 -3.74
CA LEU A 57 -12.48 5.98 -4.93
C LEU A 57 -13.62 5.07 -5.42
N ALA A 58 -13.50 3.75 -5.25
CA ALA A 58 -14.58 2.82 -5.57
C ALA A 58 -15.75 2.92 -4.55
N GLU A 59 -15.43 3.16 -3.27
CA GLU A 59 -16.40 3.28 -2.19
C GLU A 59 -17.08 4.66 -2.15
N THR A 60 -16.36 5.71 -2.54
CA THR A 60 -16.89 7.06 -2.64
C THR A 60 -17.44 7.30 -4.02
N ASP A 61 -18.69 7.74 -4.14
CA ASP A 61 -19.35 8.15 -5.41
C ASP A 61 -18.76 9.45 -6.00
N ASN A 62 -17.46 9.69 -5.75
CA ASN A 62 -16.72 10.89 -6.13
C ASN A 62 -16.08 10.68 -7.50
N GLY A 63 -16.89 10.74 -8.54
CA GLY A 63 -16.41 10.86 -9.91
C GLY A 63 -16.48 9.58 -10.73
N TYR A 64 -16.60 9.77 -12.04
CA TYR A 64 -16.73 8.73 -13.03
C TYR A 64 -15.84 9.08 -14.22
N SER A 65 -14.96 8.16 -14.61
CA SER A 65 -14.19 8.33 -15.84
C SER A 65 -15.12 8.10 -17.06
N PRO A 66 -15.24 9.07 -17.98
CA PRO A 66 -16.10 8.96 -19.16
C PRO A 66 -15.61 7.92 -20.18
N GLU A 67 -14.41 7.36 -19.98
CA GLU A 67 -13.84 6.31 -20.85
C GLU A 67 -14.50 4.95 -20.66
N PHE A 68 -15.14 4.73 -19.51
CA PHE A 68 -15.86 3.48 -19.21
C PHE A 68 -17.25 3.53 -19.82
N SER A 69 -17.82 2.36 -20.12
CA SER A 69 -19.17 2.28 -20.71
C SER A 69 -20.28 2.42 -19.66
N SER A 70 -19.97 2.11 -18.40
CA SER A 70 -20.89 2.25 -17.28
C SER A 70 -20.17 2.52 -15.96
N TYR A 71 -20.88 3.14 -15.02
CA TYR A 71 -20.40 3.34 -13.64
C TYR A 71 -20.02 2.02 -12.98
N GLU A 72 -20.77 0.95 -13.22
CA GLU A 72 -20.47 -0.38 -12.67
C GLU A 72 -19.13 -0.94 -13.21
N GLU A 73 -18.85 -0.74 -14.50
CA GLU A 73 -17.56 -1.13 -15.09
C GLU A 73 -16.39 -0.36 -14.47
N TRP A 74 -16.57 0.94 -14.25
CA TRP A 74 -15.58 1.79 -13.57
C TRP A 74 -15.26 1.29 -12.15
N ILE A 75 -16.29 1.03 -11.36
CA ILE A 75 -16.13 0.52 -9.98
C ILE A 75 -15.46 -0.85 -9.97
N ASN A 76 -15.89 -1.77 -10.83
CA ASN A 76 -15.28 -3.09 -10.93
C ASN A 76 -13.80 -3.01 -11.27
N GLU A 77 -13.42 -2.08 -12.15
CA GLU A 77 -12.03 -1.90 -12.54
C GLU A 77 -11.19 -1.28 -11.43
N LEU A 78 -11.72 -0.29 -10.70
CA LEU A 78 -11.07 0.26 -9.50
C LEU A 78 -10.83 -0.81 -8.44
N GLU A 79 -11.84 -1.65 -8.17
CA GLU A 79 -11.73 -2.76 -7.21
C GLU A 79 -10.68 -3.78 -7.66
N ARG A 80 -10.68 -4.14 -8.95
CA ARG A 80 -9.71 -5.06 -9.54
C ARG A 80 -8.28 -4.56 -9.36
N VAL A 81 -8.01 -3.30 -9.75
CA VAL A 81 -6.66 -2.72 -9.69
C VAL A 81 -6.23 -2.47 -8.24
N SER A 82 -7.15 -2.07 -7.36
CA SER A 82 -6.90 -1.99 -5.92
C SER A 82 -6.46 -3.33 -5.33
N ALA A 83 -7.11 -4.43 -5.70
CA ALA A 83 -6.75 -5.76 -5.24
C ALA A 83 -5.33 -6.16 -5.73
N LEU A 84 -5.01 -5.89 -7.00
CA LEU A 84 -3.67 -6.13 -7.54
C LEU A 84 -2.59 -5.32 -6.80
N ALA A 85 -2.83 -4.03 -6.57
CA ALA A 85 -1.91 -3.16 -5.84
C ALA A 85 -1.70 -3.64 -4.39
N SER A 86 -2.74 -4.17 -3.75
CA SER A 86 -2.64 -4.77 -2.41
C SER A 86 -1.71 -5.99 -2.40
N VAL A 87 -1.88 -6.91 -3.36
CA VAL A 87 -1.02 -8.10 -3.52
C VAL A 87 0.44 -7.69 -3.75
N LEU A 88 0.67 -6.69 -4.60
CA LEU A 88 2.02 -6.17 -4.86
C LEU A 88 2.68 -5.62 -3.60
N SER A 89 1.92 -4.91 -2.76
CA SER A 89 2.45 -4.35 -1.50
C SER A 89 2.85 -5.43 -0.49
N GLU A 90 2.19 -6.58 -0.51
CA GLU A 90 2.54 -7.70 0.37
C GLU A 90 3.76 -8.47 -0.14
N LYS A 91 3.86 -8.68 -1.47
CA LYS A 91 4.91 -9.50 -2.08
C LYS A 91 6.27 -8.81 -2.24
N THR A 92 6.31 -7.49 -2.38
CA THR A 92 7.58 -6.75 -2.60
C THR A 92 8.52 -6.74 -1.38
N PHE A 93 8.00 -7.05 -0.19
CA PHE A 93 8.78 -7.07 1.06
C PHE A 93 9.82 -8.21 1.13
N ASP A 94 9.61 -9.32 0.39
CA ASP A 94 10.45 -10.51 0.50
C ASP A 94 11.64 -10.55 -0.49
N GLY A 95 11.89 -9.47 -1.24
CA GLY A 95 13.06 -9.35 -2.12
C GLY A 95 13.08 -10.32 -3.33
N ALA A 96 12.02 -11.10 -3.51
CA ALA A 96 11.80 -11.90 -4.71
C ALA A 96 11.34 -10.98 -5.84
N PHE A 97 12.30 -10.48 -6.63
CA PHE A 97 12.03 -10.01 -7.98
C PHE A 97 11.62 -11.23 -8.80
N ASP A 98 10.34 -11.59 -8.70
CA ASP A 98 9.79 -12.71 -9.44
C ASP A 98 9.12 -12.16 -10.70
N ASP A 99 9.51 -12.69 -11.85
CA ASP A 99 8.80 -12.45 -13.12
C ASP A 99 7.29 -12.74 -12.98
N GLU A 100 6.92 -13.54 -11.97
CA GLU A 100 5.54 -13.86 -11.57
C GLU A 100 4.67 -12.64 -11.25
N ILE A 101 5.22 -11.53 -10.72
CA ILE A 101 4.42 -10.35 -10.34
C ILE A 101 4.58 -9.16 -11.30
N ARG A 102 5.34 -9.35 -12.38
CA ARG A 102 5.66 -8.28 -13.32
C ARG A 102 4.42 -7.80 -14.06
N GLU A 103 3.58 -8.74 -14.50
CA GLU A 103 2.36 -8.44 -15.25
C GLU A 103 1.36 -7.64 -14.40
N GLU A 104 1.16 -8.02 -13.14
CA GLU A 104 0.30 -7.30 -12.20
C GLU A 104 0.83 -5.91 -11.90
N LYS A 105 2.17 -5.77 -11.76
CA LYS A 105 2.81 -4.48 -11.58
C LYS A 105 2.57 -3.57 -12.78
N GLU A 106 2.83 -4.06 -13.99
CA GLU A 106 2.58 -3.32 -15.22
C GLU A 106 1.11 -2.91 -15.33
N ALA A 107 0.18 -3.83 -15.05
CA ALA A 107 -1.26 -3.54 -15.08
C ALA A 107 -1.69 -2.42 -14.13
N VAL A 108 -1.15 -2.38 -12.90
CA VAL A 108 -1.46 -1.31 -11.93
C VAL A 108 -0.91 0.04 -12.41
N PHE A 109 0.34 0.09 -12.84
CA PHE A 109 0.95 1.36 -13.27
C PHE A 109 0.39 1.86 -14.59
N ASP A 110 0.09 0.97 -15.54
CA ASP A 110 -0.55 1.34 -16.81
C ASP A 110 -1.98 1.86 -16.57
N PHE A 111 -2.74 1.25 -15.66
CA PHE A 111 -4.06 1.75 -15.29
C PHE A 111 -3.98 3.19 -14.73
N ILE A 112 -3.09 3.43 -13.77
CA ILE A 112 -2.90 4.78 -13.21
C ILE A 112 -2.46 5.76 -14.30
N LYS A 113 -1.50 5.35 -15.12
CA LYS A 113 -0.98 6.18 -16.22
C LYS A 113 -2.05 6.53 -17.24
N ASN A 114 -2.97 5.62 -17.56
CA ASN A 114 -3.93 5.86 -18.63
C ASN A 114 -5.16 6.62 -18.14
N HIS A 115 -5.57 6.42 -16.88
CA HIS A 115 -6.84 6.96 -16.37
C HIS A 115 -6.69 8.10 -15.36
N PHE A 116 -5.49 8.32 -14.80
CA PHE A 116 -5.27 9.35 -13.78
C PHE A 116 -4.27 10.42 -14.21
N THR A 117 -3.63 10.35 -15.37
CA THR A 117 -2.69 11.40 -15.83
C THR A 117 -3.39 12.72 -16.11
N GLU A 118 -4.64 12.71 -16.57
CA GLU A 118 -5.43 13.92 -16.81
C GLU A 118 -5.92 14.59 -15.50
N LEU A 119 -5.71 13.97 -14.33
CA LEU A 119 -5.98 14.60 -13.02
C LEU A 119 -4.81 15.44 -12.50
N TRP A 120 -3.67 15.43 -13.21
CA TRP A 120 -2.45 16.17 -12.83
C TRP A 120 -2.08 17.30 -13.81
N ASP A 121 -2.86 17.47 -14.89
CA ASP A 121 -2.82 18.63 -15.80
C ASP A 121 -3.89 19.67 -15.42
#